data_AF-A0A6N4UZ81-F1
#
_entry.id   AF-A0A6N4UZ81-F1
#
_cell.length_a   1.000
_cell.length_b   1.000
_cell.length_c   1.000
_cell.angle_alpha   90.00
_cell.angle_beta   90.00
_cell.angle_gamma   90.00
#
_symmetry.space_group_name_H-M   'P 1'
#
loop_
_entity.id
_entity.type
_entity.pdbx_description
1 polymer ?
#
loop_
_entity_poly.entity_id
_entity_poly.type
_entity_poly.pdbx_seq_one_letter_code
_entity_poly.pdbx_strand_id
1 'polypeptide(L)'
;MGGDQASTTGRAVDTNARPEWKRTGYKYFPYATKQSGQWWVLRLNTDFPDHDMYTLFVDGHAAIDVTGNPSSDLPLVATLAALKPASADEPTLDATTAREVVAEVSAYADYGSEAGDPCIFCADNRDGLTPDR
;
A
#
# COMPACT_ATOMS: atom_id res chain seq x y z
N MET A 1 -14.38 32.27 0.21
CA MET A 1 -14.67 31.60 -1.07
C MET A 1 -13.44 30.78 -1.42
N GLY A 2 -13.61 29.45 -1.60
CA GLY A 2 -12.66 28.48 -2.17
C GLY A 2 -11.31 28.39 -1.44
N GLY A 3 -11.05 27.43 -0.55
CA GLY A 3 -11.11 25.99 -0.82
C GLY A 3 -9.72 25.55 -1.24
N ASP A 4 -8.84 25.35 -0.25
CA ASP A 4 -7.50 24.77 -0.42
C ASP A 4 -7.62 23.42 -1.12
N GLN A 5 -7.35 23.41 -2.43
CA GLN A 5 -7.09 22.20 -3.18
C GLN A 5 -5.72 21.69 -2.71
N ALA A 6 -5.71 20.79 -1.73
CA ALA A 6 -4.55 19.99 -1.39
C ALA A 6 -4.14 19.23 -2.65
N SER A 7 -3.21 19.82 -3.39
CA SER A 7 -2.60 19.23 -4.57
C SER A 7 -1.63 18.17 -4.08
N THR A 8 -2.12 16.96 -3.78
CA THR A 8 -1.25 15.80 -3.70
C THR A 8 -0.79 15.50 -5.12
N THR A 9 0.36 16.08 -5.48
CA THR A 9 1.18 15.64 -6.60
C THR A 9 1.54 14.18 -6.37
N GLY A 10 0.64 13.27 -6.76
CA GLY A 10 0.89 11.85 -6.79
C GLY A 10 2.15 11.64 -7.60
N ARG A 11 3.20 11.17 -6.94
CA ARG A 11 4.46 10.85 -7.62
C ARG A 11 4.13 9.85 -8.72
N ALA A 12 4.58 10.14 -9.95
CA ALA A 12 4.22 9.33 -11.11
C ALA A 12 4.62 7.86 -10.86
N VAL A 13 3.62 6.99 -10.80
CA VAL A 13 3.81 5.54 -10.69
C VAL A 13 4.15 5.01 -12.06
N ASP A 14 5.26 4.28 -12.17
CA ASP A 14 5.61 3.57 -13.39
C ASP A 14 4.75 2.31 -13.54
N THR A 15 3.66 2.42 -14.30
CA THR A 15 2.74 1.30 -14.55
C THR A 15 3.34 0.20 -15.43
N ASN A 16 4.48 0.46 -16.10
CA ASN A 16 5.23 -0.54 -16.86
C ASN A 16 6.24 -1.32 -16.02
N ALA A 17 6.43 -0.94 -14.75
CA ALA A 17 7.31 -1.65 -13.83
C ALA A 17 6.81 -3.09 -13.58
N ARG A 18 7.76 -4.01 -13.37
CA ARG A 18 7.50 -5.39 -12.94
C ARG A 18 8.15 -5.61 -11.57
N PRO A 19 7.63 -4.96 -10.52
CA PRO A 19 8.23 -5.02 -9.19
C PRO A 19 8.23 -6.45 -8.64
N GLU A 20 9.33 -6.81 -7.97
CA GLU A 20 9.38 -8.03 -7.16
C GLU A 20 8.87 -7.70 -5.76
N TRP A 21 7.60 -8.03 -5.50
CA TRP A 21 6.97 -7.81 -4.21
C TRP A 21 7.52 -8.77 -3.17
N LYS A 22 7.78 -8.23 -1.97
CA LYS A 22 8.19 -9.01 -0.81
C LYS A 22 7.25 -8.75 0.34
N ARG A 23 6.96 -9.79 1.12
CA ARG A 23 6.15 -9.68 2.34
C ARG A 23 6.86 -8.82 3.38
N THR A 24 6.10 -8.01 4.09
CA THR A 24 6.60 -7.19 5.20
C THR A 24 6.36 -7.84 6.56
N GLY A 25 5.40 -8.78 6.64
CA GLY A 25 4.92 -9.37 7.90
C GLY A 25 3.87 -8.52 8.65
N TYR A 26 3.45 -7.38 8.09
CA TYR A 26 2.42 -6.52 8.68
C TYR A 26 1.08 -6.69 7.98
N LYS A 27 0.02 -6.86 8.76
CA LYS A 27 -1.33 -7.18 8.25
C LYS A 27 -1.86 -6.13 7.26
N TYR A 28 -1.74 -4.84 7.61
CA TYR A 28 -2.31 -3.76 6.82
C TYR A 28 -1.43 -3.37 5.63
N PHE A 29 -0.12 -3.62 5.73
CA PHE A 29 0.86 -3.27 4.71
C PHE A 29 1.60 -4.51 4.21
N PRO A 30 0.91 -5.49 3.62
CA PRO A 30 1.44 -6.85 3.45
C PRO A 30 2.67 -6.93 2.55
N TYR A 31 2.85 -6.00 1.62
CA TYR A 31 3.91 -6.05 0.63
C TYR A 31 4.65 -4.74 0.49
N ALA A 32 5.96 -4.86 0.24
CA ALA A 32 6.79 -3.76 -0.21
C ALA A 32 7.79 -4.22 -1.27
N THR A 33 8.25 -3.28 -2.07
CA THR A 33 9.37 -3.47 -2.99
C THR A 33 10.19 -2.19 -3.13
N LYS A 34 11.41 -2.32 -3.61
CA LYS A 34 12.24 -1.18 -3.98
C LYS A 34 12.31 -1.07 -5.49
N GLN A 35 11.62 -0.09 -6.07
CA GLN A 35 11.56 0.14 -7.51
C GLN A 35 12.27 1.45 -7.85
N SER A 36 13.29 1.38 -8.71
CA SER A 36 14.05 2.57 -9.16
C SER A 36 14.54 3.47 -8.03
N GLY A 37 14.93 2.87 -6.90
CA GLY A 37 15.42 3.59 -5.71
C GLY A 37 14.34 4.09 -4.76
N GLN A 38 13.05 3.93 -5.10
CA GLN A 38 11.90 4.33 -4.29
C GLN A 38 11.32 3.11 -3.58
N TRP A 39 10.81 3.30 -2.37
CA TRP A 39 10.04 2.28 -1.67
C TRP A 39 8.58 2.35 -2.08
N TRP A 40 8.07 1.22 -2.55
CA TRP A 40 6.67 1.05 -2.92
C TRP A 40 6.04 0.11 -1.90
N VAL A 41 4.95 0.53 -1.28
CA VAL A 41 4.26 -0.24 -0.22
C VAL A 41 2.80 -0.38 -0.58
N LEU A 42 2.25 -1.59 -0.43
CA LEU A 42 0.82 -1.84 -0.64
C LEU A 42 0.12 -1.85 0.71
N ARG A 43 -0.91 -1.02 0.87
CA ARG A 43 -1.93 -1.21 1.90
C ARG A 43 -3.02 -2.11 1.36
N LEU A 44 -3.48 -3.08 2.15
CA LEU A 44 -4.64 -3.90 1.81
C LEU A 44 -5.93 -3.22 2.31
N ASN A 45 -6.84 -2.89 1.39
CA ASN A 45 -8.12 -2.25 1.70
C ASN A 45 -9.18 -3.31 2.06
N THR A 46 -8.91 -4.10 3.09
CA THR A 46 -9.88 -5.12 3.58
C THR A 46 -11.06 -4.39 4.24
N ASP A 47 -12.28 -4.89 4.04
CA ASP A 47 -13.57 -4.38 4.57
C ASP A 47 -14.30 -3.35 3.69
N PHE A 48 -13.78 -3.04 2.49
CA PHE A 48 -14.35 -2.05 1.57
C PHE A 48 -14.70 -2.66 0.20
N PRO A 49 -15.90 -3.25 0.02
CA PRO A 49 -16.25 -4.03 -1.18
C PRO A 49 -16.35 -3.20 -2.47
N ASP A 50 -16.60 -1.90 -2.38
CA ASP A 50 -16.68 -0.98 -3.52
C ASP A 50 -15.33 -0.35 -3.88
N HIS A 51 -14.25 -0.70 -3.16
CA HIS A 51 -12.94 -0.09 -3.31
C HIS A 51 -11.92 -1.06 -3.92
N ASP A 52 -10.90 -0.48 -4.55
CA ASP A 52 -9.79 -1.25 -5.06
C ASP A 52 -9.07 -2.01 -3.94
N MET A 53 -8.61 -3.22 -4.25
CA MET A 53 -8.02 -4.15 -3.29
C MET A 53 -6.81 -3.56 -2.53
N TYR A 54 -6.01 -2.74 -3.21
CA TYR A 54 -4.83 -2.13 -2.64
C TYR A 54 -4.78 -0.62 -2.83
N THR A 55 -4.05 0.04 -1.94
CA THR A 55 -3.51 1.39 -2.19
C THR A 55 -1.99 1.31 -2.25
N LEU A 56 -1.41 1.84 -3.32
CA LEU A 56 0.03 1.93 -3.53
C LEU A 56 0.56 3.24 -2.94
N PHE A 57 1.53 3.12 -2.06
CA PHE A 57 2.32 4.22 -1.52
C PHE A 57 3.70 4.23 -2.17
N VAL A 58 4.23 5.42 -2.45
CA VAL A 58 5.59 5.63 -2.95
C VAL A 58 6.32 6.59 -2.03
N ASP A 59 7.41 6.14 -1.40
CA ASP A 59 8.19 6.87 -0.38
C ASP A 59 7.29 7.53 0.68
N GLY A 60 6.36 6.76 1.27
CA GLY A 60 5.48 7.23 2.34
C GLY A 60 4.21 7.98 1.89
N HIS A 61 4.03 8.25 0.59
CA HIS A 61 2.89 9.00 0.08
C HIS A 61 1.92 8.12 -0.72
N ALA A 62 0.62 8.23 -0.45
CA ALA A 62 -0.41 7.57 -1.26
C ALA A 62 -0.32 8.05 -2.71
N ALA A 63 -0.27 7.09 -3.65
CA ALA A 63 -0.08 7.36 -5.06
C ALA A 63 -1.31 6.96 -5.89
N ILE A 64 -1.73 5.70 -5.83
CA ILE A 64 -2.88 5.19 -6.57
C ILE A 64 -3.60 4.07 -5.80
N ASP A 65 -4.92 4.01 -5.94
CA ASP A 65 -5.72 2.84 -5.63
C ASP A 65 -5.69 1.87 -6.82
N VAL A 66 -5.54 0.57 -6.56
CA VAL A 66 -5.35 -0.45 -7.60
C VAL A 66 -5.78 -1.85 -7.18
N THR A 67 -6.53 -2.51 -8.06
CA THR A 67 -6.84 -3.94 -7.97
C THR A 67 -6.02 -4.74 -8.98
N GLY A 68 -5.42 -5.86 -8.54
CA GLY A 68 -4.71 -6.75 -9.43
C GLY A 68 -5.62 -7.38 -10.48
N ASN A 69 -5.20 -7.36 -11.75
CA ASN A 69 -5.89 -8.03 -12.84
C ASN A 69 -4.87 -8.80 -13.71
N PRO A 70 -4.94 -10.14 -13.79
CA PRO A 70 -3.95 -10.96 -14.49
C PRO A 70 -4.00 -10.79 -16.02
N SER A 71 -5.08 -10.23 -16.55
CA SER A 71 -5.24 -9.93 -17.98
C SER A 71 -4.97 -8.47 -18.33
N SER A 72 -4.45 -7.68 -17.38
CA SER A 72 -4.11 -6.28 -17.64
C SER A 72 -2.88 -6.17 -18.55
N ASP A 73 -2.93 -5.26 -19.52
CA ASP A 73 -1.77 -4.88 -20.33
C ASP A 73 -0.74 -4.05 -19.54
N LEU A 74 -1.09 -3.58 -18.34
CA LEU A 74 -0.19 -2.88 -17.43
C LEU A 74 0.57 -3.89 -16.57
N PRO A 75 1.90 -4.04 -16.75
CA PRO A 75 2.70 -5.00 -15.99
C PRO A 75 2.55 -4.85 -14.47
N LEU A 76 2.49 -3.63 -13.94
CA LEU A 76 2.27 -3.38 -12.52
C LEU A 76 1.00 -4.07 -12.03
N VAL A 77 -0.13 -3.83 -12.69
CA VAL A 77 -1.45 -4.38 -12.33
C VAL A 77 -1.45 -5.92 -12.44
N ALA A 78 -0.78 -6.46 -13.46
CA ALA A 78 -0.65 -7.91 -13.63
C ALA A 78 0.16 -8.55 -12.49
N THR A 79 1.23 -7.91 -12.00
CA THR A 79 2.00 -8.43 -10.87
C THR A 79 1.18 -8.50 -9.57
N LEU A 80 0.30 -7.52 -9.34
CA LEU A 80 -0.55 -7.48 -8.15
C LEU A 80 -1.55 -8.64 -8.11
N ALA A 81 -2.03 -9.10 -9.27
CA ALA A 81 -2.94 -10.24 -9.36
C ALA A 81 -2.31 -11.57 -8.92
N ALA A 82 -0.97 -11.64 -8.91
CA ALA A 82 -0.23 -12.84 -8.51
C ALA A 82 0.00 -12.93 -6.99
N LEU A 83 -0.21 -11.83 -6.26
CA LEU A 83 0.03 -11.73 -4.82
C LEU A 83 -0.99 -12.53 -4.03
N LYS A 84 -0.52 -13.23 -2.99
CA LYS A 84 -1.37 -14.03 -2.11
C LYS A 84 -1.11 -13.62 -0.65
N PRO A 85 -1.81 -12.58 -0.14
CA PRO A 85 -1.57 -12.03 1.20
C PRO A 85 -1.59 -13.08 2.32
N ALA A 86 -2.38 -14.14 2.15
CA ALA A 86 -2.57 -15.22 3.11
C ALA A 86 -1.61 -16.43 2.91
N SER A 87 -0.70 -16.39 1.93
CA SER A 87 0.23 -17.49 1.66
C SER A 87 1.56 -17.28 2.39
N ALA A 88 2.02 -18.30 3.12
CA ALA A 88 3.25 -18.23 3.91
C ALA A 88 4.55 -18.36 3.08
N ASP A 89 4.47 -18.77 1.81
CA ASP A 89 5.62 -19.17 0.99
C ASP A 89 6.22 -18.05 0.12
N GLU A 90 5.82 -16.80 0.34
CA GLU A 90 6.31 -15.67 -0.46
C GLU A 90 7.62 -15.07 0.10
N PRO A 91 8.53 -14.56 -0.76
CA PRO A 91 9.74 -13.89 -0.32
C PRO A 91 9.43 -12.78 0.68
N THR A 92 10.15 -12.72 1.80
CA THR A 92 9.90 -11.76 2.89
C THR A 92 11.10 -10.81 3.03
N LEU A 93 10.84 -9.54 3.33
CA LEU A 93 11.87 -8.58 3.73
C LEU A 93 12.46 -8.96 5.08
N ASP A 94 13.70 -8.53 5.35
CA ASP A 94 14.20 -8.61 6.72
C ASP A 94 13.38 -7.71 7.64
N ALA A 95 13.26 -8.13 8.91
CA ALA A 95 12.36 -7.48 9.87
C ALA A 95 12.71 -6.00 10.13
N THR A 96 13.99 -5.62 10.04
CA THR A 96 14.43 -4.24 10.24
C THR A 96 13.97 -3.36 9.08
N THR A 97 14.28 -3.75 7.84
CA THR A 97 13.84 -3.03 6.64
C THR A 97 12.32 -2.97 6.55
N ALA A 98 11.63 -4.09 6.83
CA ALA A 98 10.18 -4.13 6.81
C ALA A 98 9.57 -3.11 7.79
N ARG A 99 10.11 -3.05 9.02
CA ARG A 99 9.67 -2.09 10.03
C ARG A 99 9.92 -0.65 9.60
N GLU A 100 11.09 -0.34 9.05
CA GLU A 100 11.43 1.02 8.61
C GLU A 100 10.48 1.51 7.52
N VAL A 101 10.27 0.68 6.48
CA VAL A 101 9.42 1.02 5.34
C VAL A 101 7.95 1.12 5.74
N VAL A 102 7.46 0.21 6.59
CA VAL A 102 6.06 0.27 7.05
C VAL A 102 5.83 1.41 8.05
N ALA A 103 6.84 1.78 8.85
CA ALA A 103 6.70 2.91 9.77
C ALA A 103 6.35 4.22 9.03
N GLU A 104 6.88 4.44 7.83
CA GLU A 104 6.60 5.63 7.01
C GLU A 104 5.13 5.74 6.59
N VAL A 105 4.45 4.60 6.41
CA VAL A 105 3.05 4.56 5.97
C VAL A 105 2.08 4.14 7.08
N SER A 106 2.59 3.83 8.27
CA SER A 106 1.80 3.24 9.37
C SER A 106 0.62 4.09 9.82
N ALA A 107 0.70 5.41 9.64
CA ALA A 107 -0.39 6.35 9.91
C ALA A 107 -1.59 6.18 8.95
N TYR A 108 -1.39 5.54 7.79
CA TYR A 108 -2.42 5.31 6.78
C TYR A 108 -3.10 3.94 6.88
N ALA A 109 -2.94 3.26 8.02
CA ALA A 109 -3.55 1.95 8.24
C ALA A 109 -5.08 1.97 8.09
N ASP A 110 -5.70 3.10 8.41
CA ASP A 110 -7.13 3.34 8.18
C ASP A 110 -7.37 3.94 6.79
N TYR A 111 -8.25 3.30 6.03
CA TYR A 111 -8.73 3.82 4.74
C TYR A 111 -9.40 5.20 4.93
N GLY A 112 -9.08 6.16 4.06
CA GLY A 112 -9.60 7.54 4.13
C GLY A 112 -8.70 8.55 4.87
N SER A 113 -7.65 8.11 5.57
CA SER A 113 -6.64 8.99 6.19
C SER A 113 -5.72 9.70 5.17
N GLU A 114 -5.75 9.27 3.91
CA GLU A 114 -4.90 9.76 2.81
C GLU A 114 -5.31 11.15 2.30
N ALA A 115 -6.53 11.60 2.64
CA ALA A 115 -7.07 12.91 2.26
C ALA A 115 -6.71 14.04 3.25
N GLY A 116 -6.00 13.74 4.34
CA GLY A 116 -5.65 14.74 5.37
C GLY A 116 -6.80 15.13 6.30
N ASP A 117 -7.97 14.51 6.17
CA ASP A 117 -9.08 14.67 7.11
C ASP A 117 -9.00 13.62 8.24
N PRO A 118 -9.33 13.99 9.50
CA PRO A 118 -9.44 13.03 10.59
C PRO A 118 -10.58 12.07 10.25
N CYS A 119 -10.24 10.82 9.92
CA CYS A 119 -11.21 9.83 9.51
C CYS A 119 -12.25 9.64 10.63
N ILE A 120 -13.50 9.95 10.30
CA ILE A 120 -14.67 9.90 11.21
C ILE A 120 -14.99 8.45 11.63
N PHE A 121 -14.39 7.47 10.94
CA PHE A 121 -14.46 6.05 11.21
C PHE A 121 -13.14 5.46 11.75
N CYS A 122 -12.19 6.28 12.23
CA CYS A 122 -11.04 5.83 13.01
C CYS A 122 -11.52 5.16 14.31
N ALA A 123 -11.98 3.93 14.20
CA ALA A 123 -12.28 3.06 15.31
C ALA A 123 -10.95 2.61 15.90
N ASP A 124 -10.61 3.19 17.05
CA ASP A 124 -9.74 2.67 18.10
C ASP A 124 -8.55 1.81 17.64
N ASN A 125 -7.35 2.40 17.76
CA ASN A 125 -6.17 1.65 18.18
C ASN A 125 -5.61 0.61 17.17
N ARG A 126 -5.79 0.82 15.86
CA ARG A 126 -5.09 0.04 14.82
C ARG A 126 -3.71 0.67 14.55
N ASP A 127 -2.68 0.23 15.26
CA ASP A 127 -1.32 0.56 14.84
C ASP A 127 -1.04 -0.11 13.48
N GLY A 128 -0.55 0.64 12.50
CA GLY A 128 -0.11 0.08 11.22
C GLY A 128 1.04 -0.94 11.35
N LEU A 129 1.53 -1.14 12.58
CA LEU A 129 2.62 -2.03 12.96
C LEU A 129 2.13 -3.32 13.62
N THR A 130 0.82 -3.62 13.65
CA THR A 130 0.32 -4.91 14.15
C THR A 130 0.88 -6.03 13.24
N PRO A 131 1.71 -6.95 13.77
CA PRO A 131 2.22 -8.09 13.00
C PRO A 131 1.09 -9.05 12.62
N ASP A 132 1.23 -9.72 11.47
CA ASP A 132 0.39 -10.88 11.15
C ASP A 132 0.71 -12.01 12.15
N ARG A 133 -0.32 -12.64 12.74
CA ARG A 133 -0.15 -13.64 13.81
C ARG A 133 0.25 -15.02 13.27
#